data_AF-A0AA90QIW1-F1
#
_entry.id   AF-A0AA90QIW1-F1
#
_cell.length_a   1.000
_cell.length_b   1.000
_cell.length_c   1.000
_cell.angle_alpha   90.00
_cell.angle_beta   90.00
_cell.angle_gamma   90.00
#
_symmetry.space_group_name_H-M   'P 1'
#
loop_
_entity.id
_entity.type
_entity.pdbx_description
1 polymer ?
#
loop_
_entity_poly.entity_id
_entity_poly.type
_entity_poly.pdbx_seq_one_letter_code
_entity_poly.pdbx_strand_id
1 'polypeptide(L)'
;MKLTIDLNSFYSLGDERRFFQGLNENPAVSGFRGVGRQLQITIVQNRLTRVAILDLIALCRRYQIPLTPLSQIAEKDRFAWLKDEKWSWYKSMFTTITDGNKPGNRTRSEAEMMHAQLLKMGK
;
A
#
# COMPACT_ATOMS: atom_id res chain seq x y z
N MET A 1 8.29 -10.68 -11.40
CA MET A 1 7.68 -9.33 -11.47
C MET A 1 8.06 -8.54 -10.25
N LYS A 2 7.85 -7.22 -10.25
CA LYS A 2 8.15 -6.36 -9.10
C LYS A 2 6.85 -5.71 -8.63
N LEU A 3 6.62 -5.76 -7.32
CA LEU A 3 5.53 -5.06 -6.66
C LEU A 3 6.13 -3.90 -5.86
N THR A 4 5.46 -2.77 -5.85
CA THR A 4 5.87 -1.61 -5.06
C THR A 4 4.78 -1.32 -4.04
N ILE A 5 5.13 -1.31 -2.76
CA ILE A 5 4.21 -1.01 -1.66
C ILE A 5 4.69 0.23 -0.90
N ASP A 6 3.75 1.01 -0.41
CA ASP A 6 4.04 2.08 0.55
C ASP A 6 4.12 1.47 1.95
N LEU A 7 5.24 1.68 2.64
CA LEU A 7 5.38 1.22 4.02
C LEU A 7 4.71 2.21 4.98
N ASN A 8 4.01 1.66 5.97
CA ASN A 8 3.52 2.42 7.12
C ASN A 8 4.54 2.35 8.26
N SER A 9 4.30 3.16 9.29
CA SER A 9 5.09 3.14 10.52
C SER A 9 4.96 1.79 11.23
N PHE A 10 6.09 1.22 11.63
CA PHE A 10 6.13 0.09 12.55
C PHE A 10 6.09 0.60 13.99
N TYR A 11 5.37 -0.11 14.86
CA TYR A 11 5.20 0.30 16.26
C TYR A 11 6.36 -0.14 17.17
N SER A 12 7.23 -1.04 16.69
CA SER A 12 8.48 -1.42 17.36
C SER A 12 9.44 -2.09 16.38
N LEU A 13 10.73 -2.17 16.77
CA LEU A 13 11.73 -2.93 16.01
C LEU A 13 11.37 -4.42 15.86
N GLY A 14 10.74 -5.00 16.89
CA GLY A 14 10.29 -6.39 16.83
C GLY A 14 9.11 -6.59 15.88
N ASP A 15 8.27 -5.57 15.71
CA ASP A 15 7.16 -5.59 14.75
C ASP A 15 7.68 -5.48 13.32
N GLU A 16 8.58 -4.53 13.08
CA GLU A 16 9.30 -4.38 11.81
C GLU A 16 10.01 -5.67 11.40
N ARG A 17 10.75 -6.30 12.32
CA ARG A 17 11.45 -7.57 12.04
C ARG A 17 10.48 -8.68 11.61
N ARG A 18 9.31 -8.78 12.23
CA ARG A 18 8.29 -9.80 11.89
C ARG A 18 7.71 -9.56 10.51
N PHE A 19 7.56 -8.31 10.08
CA PHE A 19 7.12 -8.00 8.71
C PHE A 19 8.13 -8.53 7.69
N PHE A 20 9.40 -8.16 7.84
CA PHE A 20 10.44 -8.58 6.90
C PHE A 20 10.72 -10.09 6.95
N GLN A 21 10.60 -10.71 8.12
CA GLN A 21 10.65 -12.17 8.26
C GLN A 21 9.51 -12.84 7.47
N GLY A 22 8.27 -12.35 7.60
CA GLY A 22 7.14 -12.88 6.83
C GLY A 22 7.30 -12.73 5.31
N LEU A 23 7.94 -11.65 4.84
CA LEU A 23 8.34 -11.52 3.43
C LEU A 23 9.38 -12.56 3.04
N ASN A 24 10.39 -12.79 3.88
CA ASN A 24 11.49 -13.71 3.59
C ASN A 24 11.08 -15.19 3.62
N GLU A 25 10.09 -15.54 4.44
CA GLU A 25 9.54 -16.89 4.55
C GLU A 25 8.55 -17.22 3.43
N ASN A 26 8.01 -16.20 2.75
CA ASN A 26 7.09 -16.42 1.64
C ASN A 26 7.83 -16.96 0.40
N PRO A 27 7.48 -18.15 -0.13
CA PRO A 27 8.23 -18.80 -1.20
C PRO A 27 8.17 -18.05 -2.54
N ALA A 28 7.19 -17.16 -2.72
CA ALA A 28 7.07 -16.34 -3.92
C ALA A 28 7.97 -15.11 -3.91
N VAL A 29 8.52 -14.72 -2.76
CA VAL A 29 9.40 -13.56 -2.62
C VAL A 29 10.85 -14.01 -2.80
N SER A 30 11.57 -13.40 -3.75
CA SER A 30 13.03 -13.63 -3.90
C SER A 30 13.89 -12.52 -3.30
N GLY A 31 13.26 -11.44 -2.85
CA GLY A 31 13.96 -10.34 -2.21
C GLY A 31 13.15 -9.05 -2.22
N PHE A 32 13.62 -8.07 -1.47
CA PHE A 32 13.01 -6.74 -1.38
C PHE A 32 14.10 -5.67 -1.17
N ARG A 33 13.80 -4.44 -1.57
CA ARG A 33 14.70 -3.29 -1.42
C ARG A 33 13.88 -2.03 -1.13
N GLY A 34 14.37 -1.20 -0.21
CA GLY A 34 13.81 0.14 0.03
C GLY A 34 14.14 1.10 -1.12
N VAL A 35 13.13 1.83 -1.58
CA VAL A 35 13.24 2.87 -2.63
C VAL A 35 12.50 4.11 -2.13
N GLY A 36 13.24 5.09 -1.60
CA GLY A 36 12.64 6.26 -0.95
C GLY A 36 11.77 5.83 0.24
N ARG A 37 10.47 6.13 0.18
CA ARG A 37 9.47 5.74 1.21
C ARG A 37 8.75 4.43 0.91
N GLN A 38 9.15 3.74 -0.15
CA GLN A 38 8.49 2.55 -0.66
C GLN A 38 9.36 1.31 -0.49
N LEU A 39 8.72 0.16 -0.49
CA LEU A 39 9.41 -1.13 -0.58
C LEU A 39 9.10 -1.76 -1.94
N GLN A 40 10.16 -2.06 -2.69
CA GLN A 40 10.05 -2.84 -3.91
C GLN A 40 10.30 -4.31 -3.58
N ILE A 41 9.31 -5.16 -3.84
CA ILE A 41 9.34 -6.60 -3.60
C ILE A 41 9.48 -7.32 -4.94
N THR A 42 10.44 -8.24 -5.03
CA THR A 42 10.65 -9.08 -6.22
C THR A 42 9.92 -10.40 -6.04
N ILE A 43 9.02 -10.70 -6.96
CA ILE A 43 8.16 -11.88 -6.94
C ILE A 43 8.54 -12.86 -8.05
N VAL A 44 8.79 -14.10 -7.67
CA VAL A 44 9.03 -15.24 -8.56
C VAL A 44 7.70 -15.84 -8.97
N GLN A 45 7.28 -15.60 -10.21
CA GLN A 45 5.95 -16.00 -10.66
C GLN A 45 5.70 -17.51 -10.56
N ASN A 46 6.71 -18.35 -10.82
CA ASN A 46 6.53 -19.81 -10.75
C ASN A 46 6.34 -20.33 -9.32
N ARG A 47 6.59 -19.51 -8.29
CA ARG A 47 6.42 -19.87 -6.88
C ARG A 47 5.18 -19.19 -6.24
N LEU A 48 4.42 -18.42 -7.01
CA LEU A 48 3.13 -17.85 -6.57
C LEU A 48 2.06 -18.94 -6.50
N THR A 49 2.07 -19.72 -5.43
CA THR A 49 0.98 -20.64 -5.09
C THR A 49 -0.16 -19.87 -4.43
N ARG A 50 -1.34 -20.51 -4.32
CA ARG A 50 -2.49 -19.93 -3.61
C ARG A 50 -2.14 -19.57 -2.16
N VAL A 51 -1.41 -20.44 -1.46
CA VAL A 51 -0.95 -20.21 -0.08
C VAL A 51 -0.03 -19.00 -0.02
N ALA A 52 0.98 -18.93 -0.90
CA ALA A 52 1.91 -17.81 -0.94
C ALA A 52 1.20 -16.46 -1.18
N ILE A 53 0.16 -16.44 -2.01
CA ILE A 53 -0.65 -15.24 -2.24
C ILE A 53 -1.45 -14.86 -0.99
N LEU A 54 -2.10 -15.83 -0.33
CA LEU A 54 -2.85 -15.57 0.91
C LEU A 54 -1.94 -15.04 2.03
N ASP A 55 -0.71 -15.56 2.14
CA ASP A 55 0.28 -15.08 3.10
C ASP A 55 0.67 -13.62 2.83
N LEU A 56 0.87 -13.23 1.56
CA LEU A 56 1.13 -11.82 1.21
C LEU A 56 -0.05 -10.91 1.57
N ILE A 57 -1.28 -11.37 1.34
CA ILE A 57 -2.50 -10.63 1.69
C ILE A 57 -2.59 -10.46 3.21
N ALA A 58 -2.38 -11.53 3.96
CA ALA A 58 -2.40 -11.51 5.43
C ALA A 58 -1.32 -10.58 5.98
N LEU A 59 -0.11 -10.63 5.42
CA LEU A 59 0.98 -9.75 5.80
C LEU A 59 0.62 -8.28 5.56
N CYS A 60 0.19 -7.92 4.36
CA CYS A 60 -0.17 -6.54 4.06
C CYS A 60 -1.30 -6.04 4.97
N ARG A 61 -2.33 -6.86 5.23
CA ARG A 61 -3.41 -6.50 6.17
C ARG A 61 -2.91 -6.27 7.59
N ARG A 62 -2.06 -7.15 8.11
CA ARG A 62 -1.54 -7.05 9.49
C ARG A 62 -0.82 -5.72 9.74
N TYR A 63 -0.06 -5.25 8.74
CA TYR A 63 0.69 -4.00 8.81
C TYR A 63 -0.03 -2.81 8.14
N GLN A 64 -1.33 -2.97 7.85
CA GLN A 64 -2.19 -1.92 7.26
C GLN A 64 -1.65 -1.38 5.92
N ILE A 65 -0.92 -2.19 5.17
CA ILE A 65 -0.36 -1.86 3.87
C ILE A 65 -1.47 -2.00 2.81
N PRO A 66 -1.65 -1.02 1.92
CA PRO A 66 -2.64 -1.10 0.85
C PRO A 66 -2.49 -2.37 0.01
N LEU A 67 -3.59 -3.07 -0.26
CA LEU A 67 -3.57 -4.30 -1.07
C LEU A 67 -3.55 -4.03 -2.57
N THR A 68 -3.74 -2.78 -3.01
CA THR A 68 -3.80 -2.39 -4.42
C THR A 68 -2.63 -2.91 -5.25
N PRO A 69 -1.36 -2.90 -4.79
CA PRO A 69 -0.25 -3.46 -5.57
C PRO A 69 -0.39 -4.97 -5.83
N LEU A 70 -1.05 -5.73 -4.96
CA LEU A 70 -1.29 -7.15 -5.16
C LEU A 70 -2.28 -7.44 -6.30
N SER A 71 -3.07 -6.45 -6.74
CA SER A 71 -4.00 -6.60 -7.87
C SER A 71 -3.28 -7.00 -9.17
N GLN A 72 -2.01 -6.64 -9.34
CA GLN A 72 -1.16 -7.04 -10.48
C GLN A 72 -0.99 -8.55 -10.57
N ILE A 73 -1.09 -9.28 -9.45
CA ILE A 73 -1.08 -10.75 -9.47
C ILE A 73 -2.31 -11.28 -10.22
N ALA A 74 -3.45 -10.63 -10.04
CA ALA A 74 -4.74 -11.05 -10.60
C ALA A 74 -4.90 -10.74 -12.10
N GLU A 75 -3.92 -10.09 -12.74
CA GLU A 75 -3.88 -9.88 -14.19
C GLU A 75 -3.63 -11.19 -14.95
N LYS A 76 -3.07 -12.21 -14.29
CA LYS A 76 -2.86 -13.53 -14.89
C LYS A 76 -4.07 -14.42 -14.67
N ASP A 77 -4.53 -15.09 -15.73
CA ASP A 77 -5.73 -15.95 -15.73
C ASP A 77 -5.71 -17.03 -14.64
N ARG A 78 -4.55 -17.66 -14.39
CA ARG A 78 -4.39 -18.67 -13.33
C ARG A 78 -4.67 -18.14 -11.91
N PHE A 79 -4.74 -16.81 -11.74
CA PHE A 79 -5.05 -16.13 -10.49
C PHE A 79 -6.35 -15.32 -10.54
N ALA A 80 -7.22 -15.57 -11.53
CA ALA A 80 -8.49 -14.87 -11.70
C ALA A 80 -9.39 -14.95 -10.45
N TRP A 81 -9.27 -16.01 -9.64
CA TRP A 81 -9.98 -16.16 -8.37
C TRP A 81 -9.74 -15.03 -7.36
N LEU A 82 -8.65 -14.25 -7.50
CA LEU A 82 -8.40 -13.08 -6.65
C LEU A 82 -9.44 -11.97 -6.86
N LYS A 83 -10.04 -11.90 -8.06
CA LYS A 83 -11.06 -10.91 -8.45
C LYS A 83 -12.48 -11.31 -8.04
N ASP A 84 -12.65 -12.41 -7.31
CA ASP A 84 -13.98 -12.82 -6.85
C ASP A 84 -14.41 -11.95 -5.66
N GLU A 85 -15.53 -11.24 -5.82
CA GLU A 85 -16.08 -10.25 -4.88
C GLU A 85 -16.43 -10.85 -3.51
N LYS A 86 -16.64 -12.17 -3.44
CA LYS A 86 -16.94 -12.86 -2.18
C LYS A 86 -15.78 -12.82 -1.18
N TRP A 87 -14.57 -12.59 -1.65
CA TRP A 87 -13.40 -12.58 -0.78
C TRP A 87 -13.27 -11.25 -0.04
N SER A 88 -12.95 -11.36 1.26
CA SER A 88 -12.85 -10.19 2.12
C SER A 88 -11.85 -9.12 1.66
N TRP A 89 -10.84 -9.47 0.86
CA TRP A 89 -9.81 -8.54 0.35
C TRP A 89 -10.21 -7.81 -0.93
N TYR A 90 -11.27 -8.25 -1.63
CA TYR A 90 -11.62 -7.74 -2.94
C TYR A 90 -11.71 -6.21 -2.97
N LYS A 91 -12.47 -5.63 -2.03
CA LYS A 91 -12.63 -4.18 -1.92
C LYS A 91 -11.29 -3.47 -1.77
N SER A 92 -10.45 -3.91 -0.84
CA SER A 92 -9.12 -3.29 -0.60
C SER A 92 -8.14 -3.43 -1.77
N MET A 93 -8.32 -4.41 -2.66
CA MET A 93 -7.45 -4.63 -3.83
C MET A 93 -7.91 -3.88 -5.07
N PHE A 94 -9.22 -3.88 -5.35
CA PHE A 94 -9.76 -3.46 -6.65
C PHE A 94 -10.65 -2.23 -6.59
N THR A 95 -11.19 -1.87 -5.43
CA THR A 95 -11.90 -0.60 -5.29
C THR A 95 -10.89 0.47 -4.91
N THR A 96 -10.59 1.36 -5.84
CA THR A 96 -10.00 2.64 -5.48
C THR A 96 -11.01 3.33 -4.58
N ILE A 97 -10.63 3.61 -3.33
CA ILE A 97 -11.34 4.63 -2.57
C ILE A 97 -11.26 5.87 -3.45
N THR A 98 -12.36 6.23 -4.09
CA THR A 98 -12.51 7.57 -4.67
C THR A 98 -12.32 8.51 -3.48
N ASP A 99 -11.19 9.21 -3.47
CA ASP A 99 -10.82 10.20 -2.45
C ASP A 99 -11.91 11.29 -2.39
N GLY A 100 -12.98 11.03 -1.64
CA GLY A 100 -13.95 12.03 -1.21
C GLY A 100 -13.54 12.72 0.09
N ASN A 101 -12.37 12.40 0.65
CA ASN A 101 -11.93 12.97 1.92
C ASN A 101 -10.40 13.00 2.06
N LYS A 102 -9.71 13.73 1.18
CA LYS A 102 -8.40 14.30 1.53
C LYS A 102 -8.67 15.52 2.43
N PRO A 103 -8.13 15.63 3.65
CA PRO A 103 -8.02 16.94 4.27
C PRO A 103 -7.17 17.78 3.32
N GLY A 104 -7.81 18.79 2.72
CA GLY A 104 -7.24 19.58 1.66
C GLY A 104 -5.84 20.07 2.04
N ASN A 105 -4.93 20.00 1.07
CA ASN A 105 -3.86 20.97 0.98
C ASN A 105 -4.52 22.34 1.19
N ARG A 106 -4.37 22.93 2.38
CA ARG A 106 -4.62 24.37 2.57
C ARG A 106 -3.64 25.04 1.65
N THR A 107 -4.13 25.38 0.47
CA THR A 107 -3.40 26.10 -0.55
C THR A 107 -2.85 27.34 0.13
N ARG A 108 -1.52 27.50 0.04
CA ARG A 108 -0.74 28.67 0.51
C ARG A 108 -1.39 30.03 0.18
N SER A 109 -2.30 30.05 -0.79
CA SER A 109 -3.17 31.16 -1.17
C SER A 109 -4.06 31.71 -0.04
N GLU A 110 -4.61 30.91 0.89
CA GLU A 110 -5.50 31.45 1.94
C GLU A 110 -4.74 32.20 3.04
N ALA A 111 -3.56 31.72 3.44
CA ALA A 111 -2.72 32.41 4.42
C ALA A 111 -2.16 33.74 3.85
N GLU A 112 -1.83 33.77 2.56
CA GLU A 112 -1.39 34.99 1.87
C GLU A 112 -2.55 35.97 1.65
N MET A 113 -3.78 35.50 1.40
CA MET A 113 -4.97 36.34 1.32
C MET A 113 -5.39 36.93 2.68
N MET A 114 -5.30 36.16 3.77
CA MET A 114 -5.60 36.68 5.12
C MET A 114 -4.56 37.72 5.58
N HIS A 115 -3.28 37.56 5.24
CA HIS A 115 -2.25 38.54 5.56
C HIS A 115 -2.43 39.86 4.80
N ALA A 116 -2.82 39.79 3.52
CA ALA A 116 -3.14 40.97 2.72
C ALA A 116 -4.41 41.71 3.20
N GLN A 117 -5.37 41.00 3.79
CA GLN A 117 -6.60 41.58 4.31
C GLN A 117 -6.42 42.24 5.68
N LEU A 118 -5.54 41.71 6.53
CA LEU A 118 -5.17 42.34 7.81
C LEU A 118 -4.36 43.64 7.62
N LEU A 119 -3.52 43.71 6.57
CA LEU A 119 -2.78 44.93 6.22
C LEU A 119 -3.67 46.07 5.68
N LYS A 120 -4.88 45.77 5.20
CA LYS A 120 -5.85 46.78 4.73
C LYS A 120 -6.75 47.36 5.83
N MET A 121 -6.82 46.72 6.99
CA MET A 121 -7.66 47.17 8.13
C MET A 121 -6.88 47.98 9.18
N GLY A 122 -5.59 48.27 8.92
CA GLY A 122 -4.72 49.04 9.81
C GLY A 122 -4.34 50.42 9.28
N LYS A 123 -5.32 51.20 8.78
CA LYS A 123 -5.22 52.65 8.54
C LYS A 123 -6.50 53.34 8.93
#